data_AF-A0A7K0Q0M3-F1
#
_entry.id   AF-A0A7K0Q0M3-F1
#
_cell.length_a   1.000
_cell.length_b   1.000
_cell.length_c   1.000
_cell.angle_alpha   90.00
_cell.angle_beta   90.00
_cell.angle_gamma   90.00
#
_symmetry.space_group_name_H-M   'P 1'
#
loop_
_entity.id
_entity.type
_entity.pdbx_description
1 polymer ?
#
loop_
_entity_poly.entity_id
_entity_poly.type
_entity_poly.pdbx_seq_one_letter_code
_entity_poly.pdbx_strand_id
1 'polypeptide(L)' 'MSRRAKIVCTLGPAVGSAEQITALVESGMDVARLNFSHGEHADHER' A
#
# COMPACT_ATOMS: atom_id res chain seq x y z
N MET A 1 -18.32 -3.86 16.43
CA MET A 1 -17.28 -4.92 16.47
C MET A 1 -16.32 -4.63 15.33
N SER A 2 -15.02 -4.44 15.58
CA SER A 2 -14.04 -4.15 14.52
C SER A 2 -13.58 -5.43 13.80
N ARG A 3 -13.08 -5.29 12.57
CA ARG A 3 -12.45 -6.38 11.81
C ARG A 3 -11.23 -6.90 12.60
N ARG A 4 -11.11 -8.23 12.74
CA ARG A 4 -9.98 -8.86 13.43
C ARG A 4 -8.80 -9.17 12.51
N ALA A 5 -9.09 -9.56 11.26
CA ALA A 5 -8.07 -9.86 10.26
C ALA A 5 -7.46 -8.57 9.70
N LYS A 6 -6.15 -8.59 9.47
CA LYS A 6 -5.39 -7.48 8.89
C LYS A 6 -5.41 -7.56 7.36
N ILE A 7 -5.48 -6.42 6.68
CA ILE A 7 -5.41 -6.33 5.22
C ILE A 7 -4.03 -5.87 4.79
N VAL A 8 -3.41 -6.65 3.91
CA VAL A 8 -2.15 -6.33 3.24
C VAL A 8 -2.45 -5.92 1.80
N CYS A 9 -2.02 -4.73 1.38
CA CYS A 9 -2.12 -4.28 -0.01
C CYS A 9 -0.73 -4.11 -0.61
N THR A 10 -0.51 -4.59 -1.83
CA THR A 10 0.77 -4.37 -2.54
C THR A 10 0.73 -3.00 -3.22
N LEU A 11 1.72 -2.16 -2.94
CA LEU A 11 1.86 -0.87 -3.61
C LEU A 11 2.55 -1.05 -4.97
N GLY A 12 2.13 -0.21 -5.90
CA GLY A 12 2.63 -0.17 -7.27
C GLY A 12 2.07 1.04 -8.01
N PRO A 13 2.34 1.19 -9.31
CA PRO A 13 2.01 2.40 -10.06
C PRO A 13 0.54 2.84 -9.99
N ALA A 14 -0.40 1.88 -9.85
CA ALA A 14 -1.83 2.17 -9.74
C ALA A 14 -2.25 2.84 -8.42
N VAL A 15 -1.47 2.67 -7.35
CA VAL A 15 -1.84 3.08 -5.99
C VAL A 15 -0.66 3.71 -5.23
N GLY A 16 0.33 4.25 -5.96
CA GLY A 16 1.54 4.83 -5.38
C GLY A 16 1.44 6.33 -5.06
N SER A 17 0.33 7.00 -5.40
CA SER A 17 0.14 8.40 -5.03
C SER A 17 -0.35 8.54 -3.59
N ALA A 18 -0.04 9.68 -2.95
CA ALA A 18 -0.45 9.94 -1.58
C ALA A 18 -1.98 9.85 -1.40
N GLU A 19 -2.74 10.32 -2.39
CA GLU A 19 -4.20 10.28 -2.39
C GLU A 19 -4.72 8.84 -2.44
N GLN A 20 -4.14 7.99 -3.30
CA GLN A 20 -4.53 6.58 -3.42
C GLN A 20 -4.17 5.79 -2.17
N ILE A 21 -2.98 6.03 -1.60
CA ILE A 21 -2.55 5.39 -0.34
C ILE A 21 -3.51 5.80 0.79
N THR A 22 -3.89 7.07 0.87
CA THR A 22 -4.86 7.56 1.87
C THR A 22 -6.20 6.85 1.71
N ALA A 23 -6.73 6.76 0.49
CA ALA A 23 -7.98 6.03 0.21
C ALA A 23 -7.88 4.53 0.59
N LEU A 24 -6.72 3.89 0.39
CA LEU A 24 -6.48 2.53 0.83
C LEU A 24 -6.50 2.41 2.37
N VAL A 25 -5.89 3.35 3.09
CA VAL A 25 -5.94 3.36 4.57
C VAL A 25 -7.37 3.55 5.07
N GLU A 26 -8.11 4.52 4.51
CA GLU A 26 -9.50 4.81 4.88
C GLU A 26 -10.44 3.63 4.57
N SER A 27 -10.19 2.89 3.49
CA SER A 27 -10.91 1.65 3.16
C SER A 27 -10.46 0.44 3.98
N GLY A 28 -9.42 0.59 4.79
CA GLY A 28 -9.01 -0.38 5.80
C GLY A 28 -7.78 -1.20 5.44
N MET A 29 -6.83 -0.67 4.68
CA MET A 29 -5.48 -1.25 4.59
C MET A 29 -4.77 -1.15 5.96
N ASP A 30 -4.16 -2.25 6.41
CA ASP A 30 -3.35 -2.28 7.64
C ASP A 30 -1.85 -2.32 7.35
N VAL A 31 -1.44 -2.95 6.25
CA VAL A 31 -0.03 -3.14 5.88
C VAL A 31 0.16 -2.84 4.40
N ALA A 32 1.12 -1.98 4.09
CA ALA A 32 1.62 -1.78 2.74
C ALA A 32 2.74 -2.79 2.45
N ARG A 33 2.62 -3.53 1.36
CA ARG A 33 3.65 -4.43 0.84
C ARG A 33 4.36 -3.77 -0.32
N LEU A 34 5.67 -3.61 -0.20
CA LEU A 34 6.56 -3.23 -1.29
C LEU A 34 7.11 -4.50 -1.95
N ASN A 35 6.87 -4.66 -3.25
CA ASN A 35 7.33 -5.83 -3.99
C ASN A 35 8.65 -5.53 -4.72
N PHE A 36 9.78 -5.84 -4.07
CA PHE A 36 11.13 -5.61 -4.60
C PHE A 36 11.51 -6.49 -5.80
N SER A 37 10.65 -7.42 -6.25
CA SER A 37 10.82 -8.04 -7.57
C SER A 37 10.56 -7.08 -8.74
N HIS A 38 9.99 -5.90 -8.47
CA HIS A 38 9.73 -4.86 -9.46
C HIS A 38 10.12 -3.48 -8.92
N GLY A 39 10.51 -2.57 -9.82
CA GLY A 39 10.93 -1.20 -9.47
C GLY A 39 12.35 -1.12 -8.92
N GLU A 40 12.92 0.07 -8.99
CA GLU A 40 14.23 0.40 -8.42
C GLU A 40 14.08 0.91 -6.98
N HIS A 41 15.17 0.99 -6.23
CA HIS A 41 15.15 1.55 -4.87
C HIS A 41 14.50 2.95 -4.80
N ALA A 42 14.77 3.79 -5.81
CA ALA A 42 14.21 5.13 -5.91
C ALA A 42 12.67 5.15 -6.10
N ASP A 43 12.09 4.09 -6.65
CA ASP A 43 10.64 3.97 -6.79
C ASP A 43 9.97 3.67 -5.44
N HIS A 44 10.66 2.92 -4.57
CA HIS A 44 10.16 2.50 -3.24
C HIS A 44 10.50 3.49 -2.11
N GLU A 45 11.37 4.46 -2.35
CA GLU A 45 11.76 5.51 -1.38
C GLU A 45 10.77 6.69 -1.31
N ARG A 46 9.97 6.87 -2.37
CA ARG A 46 8.97 7.95 -2.49
C ARG A 46 7.81 7.81 -1.53
#